data_AF-A0A0G1CPY8-F1
#
_entry.id   AF-A0A0G1CPY8-F1
#
_cell.length_a   1.000
_cell.length_b   1.000
_cell.length_c   1.000
_cell.angle_alpha   90.00
_cell.angle_beta   90.00
_cell.angle_gamma   90.00
#
_symmetry.space_group_name_H-M   'P 1'
#
loop_
_entity.id
_entity.type
_entity.pdbx_description
1 polymer ?
#
loop_
_entity_poly.entity_id
_entity_poly.type
_entity_poly.pdbx_seq_one_letter_code
_entity_poly.pdbx_strand_id
1 'polypeptide(L)'
;MQINPVLKATLLTTIFAVVFSSHVFSASLSLTKIGAIDTTGNNYPEWWYTQTNATLTGTATDGSQVSVKVGDAVNNVNVASGIWSYDLSGESKDYPVEISQGAEKISFVLHLGQMLPDTVSAGSSPQTGSTVPETGYNQLIAISLGAGIVLLASYFYFWGDLKKRTVFEARMIRED
;
A
#
# COMPACT_ATOMS: atom_id res chain seq x y z
N MET A 1 -24.34 38.09 12.51
CA MET A 1 -22.88 37.87 12.40
C MET A 1 -22.61 37.49 10.95
N GLN A 2 -22.07 38.41 10.14
CA GLN A 2 -21.79 38.13 8.72
C GLN A 2 -20.56 37.22 8.63
N ILE A 3 -20.77 36.04 8.06
CA ILE A 3 -19.69 35.08 7.80
C ILE A 3 -18.87 35.66 6.65
N ASN A 4 -17.56 35.86 6.90
CA ASN A 4 -16.66 36.43 5.91
C ASN A 4 -16.70 35.57 4.63
N PRO A 5 -17.00 36.14 3.45
CA PRO A 5 -17.07 35.40 2.19
C PRO A 5 -15.78 34.60 1.89
N VAL A 6 -14.64 35.06 2.40
CA VAL A 6 -13.35 34.37 2.33
C VAL A 6 -13.41 33.02 3.05
N LEU A 7 -14.03 32.93 4.23
CA LEU A 7 -14.12 31.68 4.99
C LEU A 7 -14.96 30.61 4.26
N LYS A 8 -16.02 31.02 3.55
CA LYS A 8 -16.86 30.13 2.73
C LYS A 8 -16.09 29.61 1.52
N ALA A 9 -15.34 30.49 0.86
CA ALA A 9 -14.48 30.11 -0.25
C ALA A 9 -13.44 29.08 0.22
N THR A 10 -12.74 29.33 1.34
CA THR A 10 -11.73 28.41 1.87
C THR A 10 -12.33 27.04 2.19
N LEU A 11 -13.49 26.98 2.87
CA LEU A 11 -14.14 25.71 3.20
C LEU A 11 -14.51 24.91 1.93
N LEU A 12 -15.06 25.60 0.92
CA LEU A 12 -15.45 24.98 -0.35
C LEU A 12 -14.22 24.47 -1.12
N THR A 13 -13.13 25.25 -1.15
CA THR A 13 -11.87 24.84 -1.78
C THR A 13 -11.26 23.63 -1.08
N THR A 14 -11.29 23.58 0.26
CA THR A 14 -10.79 22.42 1.02
C THR A 14 -11.61 21.17 0.76
N ILE A 15 -12.94 21.29 0.73
CA ILE A 15 -13.83 20.15 0.41
C ILE A 15 -13.57 19.65 -1.01
N PHE A 16 -13.40 20.56 -1.98
CA PHE A 16 -13.08 20.20 -3.35
C PHE A 16 -11.69 19.53 -3.44
N ALA A 17 -10.67 20.04 -2.75
CA ALA A 17 -9.35 19.42 -2.75
C ALA A 17 -9.36 17.98 -2.20
N VAL A 18 -10.21 17.69 -1.20
CA VAL A 18 -10.33 16.35 -0.60
C VAL A 18 -11.14 15.39 -1.49
N VAL A 19 -12.18 15.87 -2.17
CA VAL A 19 -13.02 15.01 -3.04
C VAL A 19 -12.32 14.64 -4.35
N PHE A 20 -11.44 15.51 -4.84
CA PHE A 20 -10.72 15.31 -6.11
C PHE A 20 -9.30 14.76 -5.93
N SER A 21 -8.90 14.35 -4.72
CA SER A 21 -7.63 13.68 -4.54
C SER A 21 -7.67 12.28 -5.18
N SER A 22 -6.92 12.07 -6.25
CA SER A 22 -6.74 10.75 -6.85
C SER A 22 -5.94 9.85 -5.88
N HIS A 23 -6.54 8.75 -5.44
CA HIS A 23 -5.83 7.72 -4.69
C HIS A 23 -4.91 6.94 -5.64
N VAL A 24 -3.59 7.00 -5.41
CA VAL A 24 -2.63 6.14 -6.11
C VAL A 24 -2.48 4.87 -5.26
N PHE A 25 -3.04 3.76 -5.72
CA PHE A 25 -2.75 2.46 -5.13
C PHE A 25 -1.34 2.08 -5.56
N SER A 26 -0.36 2.20 -4.66
CA SER A 26 0.96 1.62 -4.89
C SER A 26 0.80 0.10 -4.81
N ALA A 27 1.05 -0.59 -5.91
CA ALA A 27 1.19 -2.05 -5.85
C ALA A 27 2.49 -2.34 -5.09
N SER A 28 2.38 -3.04 -3.97
CA SER A 28 3.53 -3.42 -3.16
C SER A 28 4.34 -4.51 -3.88
N LEU A 29 5.67 -4.43 -3.72
CA LEU A 29 6.58 -5.43 -4.21
C LEU A 29 6.29 -6.78 -3.54
N SER A 30 5.94 -7.78 -4.33
CA SER A 30 5.70 -9.14 -3.86
C SER A 30 6.24 -10.16 -4.86
N LEU A 31 6.82 -11.25 -4.35
CA LEU A 31 7.10 -12.44 -5.14
C LEU A 31 5.91 -13.38 -5.01
N THR A 32 5.28 -13.75 -6.12
CA THR A 32 4.09 -14.60 -6.15
C THR A 32 4.38 -16.01 -6.65
N LYS A 33 5.39 -16.19 -7.51
CA LYS A 33 5.77 -17.52 -8.01
C LYS A 33 7.28 -17.66 -8.26
N ILE A 34 7.75 -18.88 -8.06
CA ILE A 34 9.08 -19.36 -8.45
C ILE A 34 8.86 -20.59 -9.34
N GLY A 35 8.84 -20.39 -10.66
CA GLY A 35 8.50 -21.42 -11.63
C GLY A 35 7.12 -22.03 -11.35
N ALA A 36 7.09 -23.29 -10.93
CA ALA A 36 5.86 -24.01 -10.58
C ALA A 36 5.43 -23.84 -9.11
N ILE A 37 6.27 -23.24 -8.27
CA ILE A 37 5.98 -23.01 -6.85
C ILE A 37 5.19 -21.71 -6.72
N ASP A 38 4.01 -21.78 -6.11
CA ASP A 38 3.24 -20.60 -5.70
C ASP A 38 3.70 -20.17 -4.31
N THR A 39 4.28 -18.98 -4.23
CA THR A 39 4.75 -18.42 -2.95
C THR A 39 3.61 -17.74 -2.20
N THR A 40 2.48 -17.46 -2.87
CA THR A 40 1.32 -16.72 -2.35
C THR A 40 1.68 -15.38 -1.67
N GLY A 41 2.80 -14.77 -2.08
CA GLY A 41 3.30 -13.52 -1.49
C GLY A 41 4.10 -13.69 -0.19
N ASN A 42 4.34 -14.92 0.25
CA ASN A 42 5.16 -15.18 1.43
C ASN A 42 6.65 -14.97 1.13
N ASN A 43 7.34 -14.36 2.07
CA ASN A 43 8.78 -14.13 2.00
C ASN A 43 9.49 -15.08 2.97
N TYR A 44 9.86 -16.27 2.49
CA TYR A 44 10.74 -17.17 3.22
C TYR A 44 12.21 -16.88 2.90
N PRO A 45 13.13 -17.12 3.85
CA PRO A 45 14.56 -16.89 3.64
C PRO A 45 15.18 -17.88 2.66
N GLU A 46 14.57 -19.05 2.45
CA GLU A 46 15.09 -20.14 1.62
C GLU A 46 13.97 -20.75 0.78
N TRP A 47 14.29 -21.07 -0.47
CA TRP A 47 13.39 -21.74 -1.41
C TRP A 47 14.12 -22.86 -2.13
N TRP A 48 13.50 -24.04 -2.22
CA TRP A 48 14.01 -25.17 -2.99
C TRP A 48 13.25 -25.34 -4.28
N TYR A 49 13.97 -25.44 -5.39
CA TYR A 49 13.38 -25.66 -6.70
C TYR A 49 14.18 -26.69 -7.47
N THR A 50 13.52 -27.77 -7.89
CA THR A 50 14.20 -28.96 -8.43
C THR A 50 14.72 -28.81 -9.85
N GLN A 51 14.25 -27.80 -10.61
CA GLN A 51 14.71 -27.57 -11.97
C GLN A 51 15.80 -26.49 -12.00
N THR A 52 16.62 -26.50 -13.05
CA THR A 52 17.71 -25.54 -13.29
C THR A 52 17.28 -24.28 -14.03
N ASN A 53 16.00 -24.20 -14.41
CA ASN A 53 15.39 -23.04 -15.06
C ASN A 53 14.12 -22.67 -14.31
N ALA A 54 14.07 -21.48 -13.72
CA ALA A 54 12.95 -20.97 -12.95
C ALA A 54 12.54 -19.58 -13.45
N THR A 55 11.25 -19.34 -13.55
CA THR A 55 10.71 -18.00 -13.81
C THR A 55 10.22 -17.40 -12.50
N LEU A 56 10.87 -16.34 -12.03
CA LEU A 56 10.43 -15.56 -10.88
C LEU A 56 9.32 -14.61 -11.35
N THR A 57 8.16 -14.65 -10.70
CA THR A 57 7.02 -13.78 -11.05
C THR A 57 6.50 -13.10 -9.80
N GLY A 58 6.08 -11.85 -9.94
CA GLY A 58 5.57 -11.08 -8.82
C GLY A 58 4.74 -9.87 -9.24
N THR A 59 4.30 -9.13 -8.23
CA THR A 59 3.62 -7.85 -8.40
C THR A 59 4.51 -6.72 -7.96
N ALA A 60 4.37 -5.56 -8.60
CA ALA A 60 5.06 -4.34 -8.25
C ALA A 60 4.34 -3.13 -8.88
N THR A 61 4.81 -1.91 -8.59
CA THR A 61 4.20 -0.68 -9.14
C THR A 61 4.24 -0.68 -10.66
N ASP A 62 3.10 -0.47 -11.32
CA ASP A 62 3.03 -0.48 -12.79
C ASP A 62 3.84 0.66 -13.42
N GLY A 63 4.43 0.40 -14.59
CA GLY A 63 5.27 1.39 -15.30
C GLY A 63 6.62 1.69 -14.63
N SER A 64 7.03 0.89 -13.64
CA SER A 64 8.32 1.02 -12.95
C SER A 64 9.28 -0.14 -13.31
N GLN A 65 10.44 -0.18 -12.64
CA GLN A 65 11.41 -1.26 -12.76
C GLN A 65 11.60 -1.98 -11.43
N VAL A 66 11.78 -3.29 -11.51
CA VAL A 66 12.20 -4.16 -10.41
C VAL A 66 13.64 -4.59 -10.67
N SER A 67 14.51 -4.41 -9.68
CA SER A 67 15.89 -4.88 -9.71
C SER A 67 15.96 -6.28 -9.12
N VAL A 68 16.29 -7.26 -9.94
CA VAL A 68 16.54 -8.66 -9.54
C VAL A 68 18.05 -8.90 -9.54
N LYS A 69 18.63 -8.96 -8.35
CA LYS A 69 20.02 -9.33 -8.13
C LYS A 69 20.12 -10.82 -7.83
N VAL A 70 20.97 -11.52 -8.59
CA VAL A 70 21.25 -12.94 -8.42
C VAL A 70 22.76 -13.12 -8.30
N GLY A 71 23.25 -13.44 -7.10
CA GLY A 71 24.69 -13.37 -6.83
C GLY A 71 25.20 -11.94 -6.99
N ASP A 72 26.17 -11.74 -7.88
CA ASP A 72 26.75 -10.43 -8.19
C ASP A 72 26.06 -9.73 -9.37
N ALA A 73 25.24 -10.45 -10.14
CA ALA A 73 24.56 -9.90 -11.32
C ALA A 73 23.30 -9.15 -10.91
N VAL A 74 23.11 -7.94 -11.42
CA VAL A 74 21.91 -7.11 -11.21
C VAL A 74 21.18 -6.95 -12.54
N ASN A 75 19.91 -7.34 -12.57
CA ASN A 75 19.05 -7.27 -13.74
C ASN A 75 17.83 -6.40 -13.46
N ASN A 76 17.56 -5.43 -14.34
CA ASN A 76 16.37 -4.59 -14.22
C ASN A 76 15.26 -5.11 -15.12
N VAL A 77 14.09 -5.34 -14.53
CA VAL A 77 12.90 -5.89 -15.19
C VAL A 77 11.81 -4.84 -15.20
N ASN A 78 11.25 -4.54 -16.38
CA ASN A 78 10.13 -3.62 -16.48
C ASN A 78 8.86 -4.27 -15.95
N VAL A 79 8.07 -3.52 -15.18
CA VAL A 79 6.76 -3.93 -14.71
C VAL A 79 5.71 -3.53 -15.73
N ALA A 80 4.88 -4.48 -16.16
CA ALA A 80 3.79 -4.25 -17.10
C ALA A 80 2.48 -4.76 -16.53
N SER A 81 1.46 -3.89 -16.52
CA SER A 81 0.16 -4.18 -15.88
C SER A 81 0.30 -4.60 -14.41
N GLY A 82 1.27 -4.03 -13.69
CA GLY A 82 1.55 -4.36 -12.29
C GLY A 82 2.22 -5.71 -12.05
N ILE A 83 2.62 -6.42 -13.11
CA ILE A 83 3.27 -7.74 -13.03
C ILE A 83 4.69 -7.62 -13.57
N TRP A 84 5.63 -8.30 -12.91
CA TRP A 84 7.00 -8.48 -13.38
C TRP A 84 7.35 -9.95 -13.48
N SER A 85 8.26 -10.28 -14.39
CA SER A 85 8.70 -11.66 -14.63
C SER A 85 10.18 -11.68 -15.01
N TYR A 86 10.95 -12.56 -14.40
CA TYR A 86 12.38 -12.73 -14.61
C TYR A 86 12.72 -14.20 -14.79
N ASP A 87 13.33 -14.55 -15.92
CA ASP A 87 13.82 -15.90 -16.18
C ASP A 87 15.22 -16.08 -15.60
N LEU A 88 15.36 -17.07 -14.72
CA LEU A 88 16.61 -17.49 -14.12
C LEU A 88 16.97 -18.89 -14.63
N SER A 89 18.08 -18.98 -15.36
CA SER A 89 18.68 -20.25 -15.77
C SER A 89 20.09 -20.36 -15.20
N GLY A 90 20.44 -21.50 -14.63
CA GLY A 90 21.77 -21.71 -14.07
C GLY A 90 22.07 -23.16 -13.73
N GLU A 91 23.27 -23.40 -13.20
CA GLU A 91 23.66 -24.71 -12.65
C GLU A 91 22.94 -24.99 -11.33
N SER A 92 22.90 -26.28 -10.95
CA SER A 92 22.36 -26.70 -9.65
C SER A 92 23.24 -26.22 -8.50
N LYS A 93 22.85 -25.14 -7.83
CA LYS A 93 23.55 -24.54 -6.70
C LYS A 93 22.68 -23.51 -5.98
N ASP A 94 23.23 -22.92 -4.93
CA ASP A 94 22.57 -21.88 -4.16
C ASP A 94 22.79 -20.51 -4.82
N TYR A 95 21.70 -19.78 -5.01
CA TYR A 95 21.72 -18.42 -5.54
C TYR A 95 21.16 -17.46 -4.50
N PRO A 96 21.96 -16.52 -3.98
CA PRO A 96 21.40 -15.42 -3.19
C PRO A 96 20.63 -14.50 -4.14
N VAL A 97 19.33 -14.39 -3.91
CA VAL A 97 18.41 -13.57 -4.69
C VAL A 97 17.95 -12.38 -3.87
N GLU A 98 18.04 -11.20 -4.47
CA GLU A 98 17.53 -9.96 -3.91
C GLU A 98 16.67 -9.26 -4.95
N ILE A 99 15.42 -9.00 -4.61
CA ILE A 99 14.45 -8.29 -5.46
C ILE A 99 14.18 -6.96 -4.78
N SER A 100 14.31 -5.85 -5.50
CA SER A 100 14.08 -4.52 -4.95
C SER A 100 13.34 -3.60 -5.90
N GLN A 101 12.56 -2.69 -5.31
CA GLN A 101 11.88 -1.60 -6.00
C GLN A 101 11.79 -0.41 -5.05
N GLY A 102 12.47 0.69 -5.38
CA GLY A 102 12.51 1.87 -4.52
C GLY A 102 13.07 1.53 -3.12
N ALA A 103 12.24 1.64 -2.10
CA ALA A 103 12.59 1.30 -0.71
C ALA A 103 12.22 -0.14 -0.31
N GLU A 104 11.43 -0.85 -1.11
CA GLU A 104 10.99 -2.21 -0.82
C GLU A 104 12.03 -3.24 -1.29
N LYS A 105 12.23 -4.29 -0.50
CA LYS A 105 13.23 -5.33 -0.73
C LYS A 105 12.79 -6.69 -0.22
N ILE A 106 13.02 -7.72 -1.02
CA ILE A 106 12.82 -9.14 -0.70
C ILE A 106 14.18 -9.84 -0.90
N SER A 107 14.62 -10.62 0.08
CA SER A 107 15.90 -11.33 0.03
C SER A 107 15.72 -12.78 0.49
N PHE A 108 16.24 -13.71 -0.30
CA PHE A 108 16.21 -15.15 0.00
C PHE A 108 17.34 -15.89 -0.73
N VAL A 109 17.60 -17.12 -0.32
CA VAL A 109 18.47 -18.05 -1.03
C VAL A 109 17.60 -19.03 -1.83
N LEU A 110 17.88 -19.13 -3.14
CA LEU A 110 17.25 -20.11 -4.01
C LEU A 110 18.19 -21.29 -4.22
N HIS A 111 17.81 -22.44 -3.68
CA HIS A 111 18.44 -23.73 -3.93
C HIS A 111 17.93 -24.28 -5.26
N LEU A 112 18.51 -23.78 -6.36
CA LEU A 112 18.10 -24.11 -7.73
C LEU A 112 18.68 -25.47 -8.14
N GLY A 113 17.89 -26.30 -8.81
CA GLY A 113 18.25 -27.68 -9.16
C GLY A 113 18.29 -28.65 -7.97
N GLN A 114 17.84 -28.23 -6.80
CA GLN A 114 17.95 -29.00 -5.56
C GLN A 114 16.59 -29.40 -5.00
N MET A 115 16.54 -30.55 -4.33
CA MET A 115 15.35 -30.99 -3.58
C MET A 115 15.41 -30.51 -2.14
N LEU A 116 14.25 -30.24 -1.55
CA LEU A 116 14.12 -29.95 -0.13
C LEU A 116 14.65 -31.16 0.67
N PRO A 117 15.61 -30.99 1.59
CA PRO A 117 16.10 -32.10 2.41
C PRO A 117 15.02 -32.62 3.36
N ASP A 118 14.96 -33.94 3.57
CA ASP A 118 13.99 -34.59 4.48
C ASP A 118 14.10 -34.12 5.95
N THR A 119 15.19 -33.44 6.30
CA THR A 119 15.44 -32.87 7.63
C THR A 119 14.83 -31.49 7.84
N VAL A 120 14.35 -30.83 6.77
CA VAL A 120 13.77 -29.49 6.81
C VAL A 120 12.25 -29.62 6.72
N SER A 121 11.56 -29.41 7.84
CA SER A 121 10.10 -29.38 7.83
C SER A 121 9.62 -28.14 7.07
N ALA A 122 8.79 -28.33 6.04
CA ALA A 122 8.15 -27.26 5.29
C ALA A 122 7.22 -26.47 6.22
N GLY A 123 7.77 -25.43 6.86
CA GLY A 123 7.04 -24.68 7.87
C GLY A 123 7.99 -24.12 8.92
N SER A 124 8.70 -23.06 8.56
CA SER A 124 9.28 -22.16 9.54
C SER A 124 9.05 -20.75 9.01
N SER A 125 8.07 -20.09 9.63
CA SER A 125 7.66 -18.68 9.55
C SER A 125 8.15 -17.89 8.34
N PRO A 126 7.25 -17.22 7.57
CA PRO A 126 7.66 -16.10 6.74
C PRO A 126 8.59 -15.21 7.57
N GLN A 127 9.70 -14.78 7.00
CA GLN A 127 10.48 -13.73 7.60
C GLN A 127 9.60 -12.49 7.47
N THR A 128 8.79 -12.25 8.50
CA THR A 128 8.28 -10.92 8.77
C THR A 128 9.54 -10.12 8.99
N GLY A 129 10.05 -9.50 7.93
CA GLY A 129 11.00 -8.41 8.06
C GLY A 129 10.47 -7.55 9.19
N SER A 130 11.33 -7.18 10.13
CA SER A 130 11.00 -6.32 11.24
C SER A 130 10.40 -5.04 10.67
N THR A 131 9.08 -5.06 10.46
CA THR A 131 8.27 -3.90 10.36
C THR A 131 8.29 -3.42 11.79
N VAL A 132 9.14 -2.42 12.00
CA VAL A 132 8.87 -1.39 13.00
C VAL A 132 7.36 -1.25 13.06
N PRO A 133 6.73 -1.35 14.25
CA PRO A 133 5.29 -1.35 14.35
C PRO A 133 4.76 -0.23 13.47
N GLU A 134 3.87 -0.55 12.54
CA GLU A 134 3.13 0.47 11.81
C GLU A 134 2.25 1.14 12.88
N THR A 135 2.82 2.11 13.60
CA THR A 135 2.04 3.09 14.37
C THR A 135 1.43 4.13 13.43
N GLY A 136 1.40 3.84 12.13
CA GLY A 136 0.55 4.47 11.16
C GLY A 136 -0.90 4.18 11.54
N TYR A 137 -1.51 5.11 12.26
CA TYR A 137 -2.95 5.19 12.44
C TYR A 137 -3.64 4.74 11.15
N ASN A 138 -4.59 3.80 11.24
CA ASN A 138 -5.40 3.37 10.12
C ASN A 138 -5.97 4.62 9.43
N GLN A 139 -5.39 4.98 8.28
CA GLN A 139 -5.65 6.27 7.64
C GLN A 139 -7.13 6.40 7.29
N LEU A 140 -7.80 5.28 7.03
CA LEU A 140 -9.23 5.21 6.77
C LEU A 140 -10.05 5.55 8.02
N ILE A 141 -9.60 5.15 9.21
CA ILE A 141 -10.20 5.55 10.49
C ILE A 141 -9.90 7.03 10.79
N ALA A 142 -8.67 7.49 10.54
CA ALA A 142 -8.30 8.89 10.77
C ALA A 142 -9.06 9.86 9.85
N ILE A 143 -9.20 9.52 8.56
CA ILE A 143 -9.95 10.29 7.57
C ILE A 143 -11.45 10.25 7.90
N SER A 144 -12.01 9.10 8.28
CA SER A 144 -13.43 9.01 8.63
C SER A 144 -13.76 9.78 9.92
N LEU A 145 -12.87 9.75 10.92
CA LEU A 145 -13.02 10.56 12.13
C LEU A 145 -12.87 12.05 11.83
N GLY A 146 -11.86 12.45 11.05
CA GLY A 146 -11.63 13.83 10.64
C GLY A 146 -12.81 14.40 9.83
N ALA A 147 -13.28 13.65 8.83
CA ALA A 147 -14.46 14.02 8.05
C ALA A 147 -15.72 14.09 8.93
N GLY A 148 -15.89 13.14 9.86
CA GLY A 148 -17.00 13.13 10.82
C GLY A 148 -17.03 14.37 11.71
N ILE A 149 -15.88 14.80 12.24
CA ILE A 149 -15.78 16.02 13.07
C ILE A 149 -16.09 17.26 12.25
N VAL A 150 -15.59 17.35 11.01
CA VAL A 150 -15.86 18.50 10.12
C VAL A 150 -17.35 18.58 9.77
N LEU A 151 -17.99 17.46 9.43
CA LEU A 151 -19.42 17.42 9.13
C LEU A 151 -20.26 17.78 10.36
N LEU A 152 -19.90 17.27 11.54
CA LEU A 152 -20.59 17.57 12.79
C LEU A 152 -20.45 19.05 13.18
N ALA A 153 -19.25 19.63 13.05
CA ALA A 153 -19.00 21.04 13.29
C ALA A 153 -19.80 21.92 12.31
N SER A 154 -19.83 21.53 11.03
CA SER A 154 -20.61 22.21 9.99
C SER A 154 -22.10 22.18 10.34
N TYR A 155 -22.61 21.03 10.76
CA TYR A 155 -24.01 20.85 11.15
C TYR A 155 -24.40 21.76 12.33
N PHE A 156 -23.62 21.77 13.40
CA PHE A 156 -23.89 22.67 14.54
C PHE A 156 -23.80 24.14 14.16
N TYR A 157 -22.87 24.49 13.27
CA TYR A 157 -22.71 25.85 12.78
C TYR A 157 -23.94 26.34 12.01
N PHE A 158 -24.44 25.56 11.06
CA PHE A 158 -25.65 25.91 10.29
C PHE A 158 -26.93 25.84 11.14
N TRP A 159 -27.06 24.86 12.04
CA TRP A 159 -28.24 24.77 12.91
C TRP A 159 -28.30 25.90 13.94
N GLY A 160 -27.15 26.32 14.48
CA GLY A 160 -27.06 27.45 15.39
C GLY A 160 -27.50 28.77 14.75
N ASP A 161 -27.24 28.96 13.46
CA ASP A 161 -27.63 30.18 12.73
C ASP A 161 -29.14 30.19 12.39
N LEU A 162 -29.71 29.02 12.06
CA LEU A 162 -31.16 28.86 11.83
C LEU A 162 -32.00 29.17 13.07
N LYS A 163 -31.56 28.75 14.27
CA LYS A 163 -32.26 29.05 15.53
C LYS A 163 -32.22 30.53 15.91
N LYS A 164 -31.15 31.25 15.54
CA LYS A 164 -31.04 32.70 15.84
C LYS A 164 -32.01 33.52 15.00
N ARG A 165 -32.21 33.14 13.73
CA ARG A 165 -33.19 33.80 12.84
C ARG A 165 -34.62 33.62 13.32
N THR A 166 -35.02 32.39 13.64
CA THR A 166 -36.38 32.10 14.12
C THR A 166 -36.71 32.78 15.45
N VAL A 167 -35.75 32.88 16.38
CA VAL A 167 -35.96 33.61 17.65
C VAL A 167 -36.04 35.13 17.45
N PHE A 168 -35.30 35.68 16.47
CA PHE A 168 -35.36 37.10 16.15
C PHE A 168 -36.70 37.47 15.50
N GLU A 169 -37.16 36.68 14.53
CA GLU A 169 -38.48 36.85 13.90
C GLU A 169 -39.61 36.69 14.92
N ALA A 170 -39.52 35.71 15.83
CA ALA A 170 -40.52 35.50 16.88
C ALA A 170 -40.56 36.62 17.94
N ARG A 171 -39.46 37.34 18.17
CA ARG A 171 -39.46 38.54 19.03
C ARG A 171 -40.03 39.76 18.32
N MET A 172 -39.71 39.94 17.04
CA MET A 172 -40.21 41.06 16.24
C MET A 172 -41.75 41.05 16.14
N ILE A 173 -42.36 39.87 16.05
CA ILE A 173 -43.83 39.71 15.98
C ILE A 173 -44.52 39.93 17.35
N ARG A 174 -43.76 39.92 18.45
CA ARG A 174 -44.31 40.06 19.82
C ARG A 174 -44.24 41.49 20.37
N GLU A 175 -43.57 42.39 19.67
CA GLU A 175 -43.38 43.80 20.07
C GLU A 175 -44.29 44.78 19.31
N ASP A 176 -45.20 44.27 18.46
CA ASP A 176 -46.37 44.98 17.92
C ASP A 176 -47.66 44.56 18.67
#